data_AF-A0A8D8LRZ8-F1
#
_entry.id   AF-A0A8D8LRZ8-F1
#
_cell.length_a   1.000
_cell.length_b   1.000
_cell.length_c   1.000
_cell.angle_alpha   90.00
_cell.angle_beta   90.00
_cell.angle_gamma   90.00
#
_symmetry.space_group_name_H-M   'P 1'
#
loop_
_entity.id
_entity.type
_entity.pdbx_description
1 polymer ?
#
loop_
_entity_poly.entity_id
_entity_poly.type
_entity_poly.pdbx_seq_one_letter_code
_entity_poly.pdbx_strand_id
1 'polypeptide(L)'
;MLDPVEKDSKGMPLTCRSVFIVDPSKKLRLSILYPATTGRNFDEILRVLDSLQLTDTKKVATPVDWQIGKQCMILPTVPEAEAKQLFPQGFETVSVPSNKAYIRKVLPQLSPSQRFVNYIIAQLHSRPSTGKVPKSFFKKKKDAYE
;
A
#
# COMPACT_ATOMS: atom_id res chain seq x y z
N MET A 1 18.62 -3.01 14.08
CA MET A 1 19.82 -3.46 13.35
C MET A 1 20.90 -2.42 13.59
N LEU A 2 22.09 -2.84 13.99
CA LEU A 2 23.20 -1.93 14.29
C LEU A 2 23.99 -1.63 13.01
N ASP A 3 24.37 -0.38 12.82
CA ASP A 3 25.24 0.05 11.75
C ASP A 3 26.70 -0.17 12.18
N PRO A 4 27.51 -0.96 11.45
CA PRO A 4 28.91 -1.15 11.81
C PRO A 4 29.77 0.09 11.50
N VAL A 5 29.30 1.00 10.66
CA VAL A 5 30.03 2.20 10.23
C VAL A 5 29.68 3.38 11.13
N GLU A 6 28.41 3.58 11.45
CA GLU A 6 27.96 4.67 12.32
C GLU A 6 28.20 4.33 13.79
N LYS A 7 29.15 5.03 14.41
CA LYS A 7 29.53 4.83 15.82
C LYS A 7 29.47 6.15 16.59
N ASP A 8 29.17 6.07 17.89
CA ASP A 8 29.25 7.22 18.77
C ASP A 8 30.72 7.60 19.11
N SER A 9 30.90 8.65 19.90
CA SER A 9 32.23 9.11 20.35
C SER A 9 32.99 8.09 21.20
N LYS A 10 32.33 7.03 21.67
CA LYS A 10 32.92 5.91 22.44
C LYS A 10 33.14 4.67 21.57
N GLY A 11 32.87 4.75 20.26
CA GLY A 11 33.02 3.64 19.32
C GLY A 11 31.88 2.62 19.35
N MET A 12 30.79 2.89 20.07
CA MET A 12 29.62 2.01 20.12
C MET A 12 28.79 2.16 18.84
N PRO A 13 28.38 1.06 18.19
CA PRO A 13 27.59 1.11 16.97
C PRO A 13 26.18 1.68 17.23
N LEU A 14 25.73 2.55 16.33
CA LEU A 14 24.42 3.18 16.37
C LEU A 14 23.38 2.37 15.58
N THR A 15 22.10 2.66 15.78
CA THR A 15 21.04 1.96 15.04
C THR A 15 20.86 2.54 13.64
N CYS A 16 20.66 1.67 12.65
CA CYS A 16 20.16 2.08 11.33
C CYS A 16 18.67 2.47 11.43
N ARG A 17 18.19 3.24 10.45
CA ARG A 17 16.78 3.62 10.32
C ARG A 17 15.96 2.44 9.80
N SER A 18 15.59 1.54 10.69
CA SER A 18 14.81 0.33 10.37
C SER A 18 13.30 0.59 10.50
N VAL A 19 12.50 0.00 9.62
CA VAL A 19 11.03 -0.06 9.72
C VAL A 19 10.60 -1.51 9.62
N PHE A 20 9.73 -1.94 10.52
CA PHE A 20 9.14 -3.29 10.52
C PHE A 20 7.62 -3.15 10.48
N ILE A 21 6.98 -3.83 9.53
CA ILE A 21 5.52 -3.96 9.48
C ILE A 21 5.17 -5.34 10.00
N VAL A 22 4.43 -5.38 11.12
CA VAL A 22 4.03 -6.59 11.81
C VAL A 22 2.51 -6.69 11.78
N ASP A 23 1.99 -7.86 11.42
CA ASP A 23 0.55 -8.09 11.33
C ASP A 23 -0.09 -8.41 12.71
N PRO A 24 -1.43 -8.45 12.82
CA PRO A 24 -2.11 -8.81 14.07
C PRO A 24 -1.70 -10.18 14.63
N SER A 25 -1.31 -11.12 13.75
CA SER A 25 -0.79 -12.44 14.07
C SER A 25 0.68 -12.44 14.50
N LYS A 26 1.28 -11.26 14.73
CA LYS A 26 2.67 -11.07 15.18
C LYS A 26 3.71 -11.56 14.17
N LYS A 27 3.34 -11.71 12.90
CA LYS A 27 4.28 -12.09 11.84
C LYS A 27 4.87 -10.83 11.20
N LEU A 28 6.17 -10.88 10.94
CA LEU A 28 6.85 -9.87 10.15
C LEU A 28 6.39 -9.97 8.69
N ARG A 29 5.85 -8.88 8.15
CA ARG A 29 5.34 -8.81 6.77
C ARG A 29 6.31 -8.14 5.82
N LEU A 30 7.00 -7.11 6.31
CA LEU A 30 7.93 -6.30 5.52
C LEU A 30 8.94 -5.64 6.45
N SER A 31 10.19 -5.52 5.98
CA SER A 31 11.26 -4.79 6.66
C SER A 31 11.98 -3.88 5.67
N ILE A 32 12.28 -2.65 6.11
CA ILE A 32 13.04 -1.68 5.34
C ILE A 32 14.23 -1.23 6.18
N LEU A 33 15.42 -1.22 5.60
CA LEU A 33 16.65 -0.78 6.26
C LEU A 33 17.25 0.39 5.50
N TYR A 34 17.28 1.57 6.13
CA TYR A 34 17.93 2.77 5.59
C TYR A 34 19.14 3.14 6.46
N PRO A 35 20.24 3.63 5.86
CA PRO A 35 21.38 4.14 6.62
C PRO A 35 21.02 5.43 7.37
N ALA A 36 21.87 5.87 8.29
CA ALA A 36 21.67 7.13 9.02
C ALA A 36 21.59 8.35 8.08
N THR A 37 22.30 8.32 6.95
CA THR A 37 22.39 9.40 5.97
C THR A 37 21.14 9.58 5.11
N THR A 38 20.27 8.57 5.00
CA THR A 38 19.13 8.58 4.07
C THR A 38 17.80 8.66 4.81
N GLY A 39 17.05 9.72 4.55
CA GLY A 39 15.68 9.88 5.06
C GLY A 39 14.73 8.81 4.50
N ARG A 40 13.74 8.40 5.29
CA ARG A 40 12.73 7.41 4.86
C ARG A 40 11.63 8.08 4.05
N ASN A 41 11.14 7.39 3.02
CA ASN A 41 9.92 7.78 2.32
C ASN A 41 8.69 7.22 3.08
N PHE A 42 7.93 8.10 3.75
CA PHE A 42 6.73 7.70 4.47
C PHE A 42 5.54 7.39 3.56
N ASP A 43 5.49 7.98 2.36
CA ASP A 43 4.46 7.63 1.38
C ASP A 43 4.61 6.17 0.94
N GLU A 44 5.85 5.70 0.80
CA GLU A 44 6.11 4.30 0.50
C GLU A 44 5.67 3.37 1.65
N ILE A 45 5.92 3.76 2.89
CA ILE A 45 5.48 3.00 4.07
C ILE A 45 3.95 2.85 4.11
N LEU A 46 3.22 3.94 3.82
CA LEU A 46 1.76 3.90 3.74
C LEU A 46 1.29 3.06 2.54
N ARG A 47 1.90 3.22 1.37
CA ARG A 47 1.57 2.47 0.15
C ARG A 47 1.74 0.96 0.34
N VAL A 48 2.83 0.52 0.99
CA VAL A 48 3.03 -0.91 1.26
C VAL A 48 2.08 -1.44 2.33
N LEU A 49 1.71 -0.62 3.32
CA LEU A 49 0.70 -1.00 4.32
C LEU A 49 -0.66 -1.23 3.65
N ASP A 50 -1.09 -0.32 2.78
CA ASP A 50 -2.32 -0.45 2.00
C ASP A 50 -2.29 -1.69 1.09
N SER A 51 -1.13 -1.92 0.44
CA SER A 51 -0.91 -3.12 -0.37
C SER A 51 -1.09 -4.39 0.47
N LEU A 52 -0.42 -4.49 1.63
CA LEU A 52 -0.49 -5.66 2.50
C LEU A 52 -1.93 -5.93 2.95
N GLN A 53 -2.65 -4.90 3.41
CA GLN A 53 -4.05 -5.01 3.84
C GLN A 53 -4.98 -5.43 2.69
N LEU A 54 -4.76 -4.90 1.48
CA LEU A 54 -5.51 -5.29 0.29
C LEU A 54 -5.28 -6.75 -0.07
N THR A 55 -4.02 -7.20 -0.07
CA THR A 55 -3.66 -8.58 -0.43
C THR A 55 -4.06 -9.61 0.64
N ASP A 56 -4.27 -9.18 1.88
CA ASP A 56 -4.79 -10.05 2.95
C ASP A 56 -6.28 -10.35 2.78
N THR A 57 -7.03 -9.39 2.23
CA THR A 57 -8.50 -9.50 2.08
C THR A 57 -8.93 -9.99 0.71
N LYS A 58 -8.09 -9.82 -0.32
CA LYS A 58 -8.42 -10.16 -1.70
C LYS A 58 -7.35 -11.05 -2.32
N LYS A 59 -7.78 -11.98 -3.19
CA LYS A 59 -6.90 -12.88 -3.95
C LYS A 59 -6.19 -12.16 -5.11
N VAL A 60 -5.50 -11.07 -4.80
CA VAL A 60 -4.75 -10.25 -5.75
C VAL A 60 -3.32 -10.02 -5.26
N ALA A 61 -2.45 -9.60 -6.17
CA ALA A 61 -1.13 -9.06 -5.91
C ALA A 61 -1.03 -7.65 -6.49
N THR A 62 -0.33 -6.75 -5.81
CA THR A 62 -0.07 -5.39 -6.29
C THR A 62 1.15 -5.40 -7.22
N PRO A 63 1.06 -4.87 -8.45
CA PRO A 63 2.19 -4.80 -9.37
C PRO A 63 3.24 -3.76 -8.93
N VAL A 64 4.33 -3.69 -9.69
CA VAL A 64 5.35 -2.64 -9.53
C VAL A 64 4.71 -1.25 -9.56
N ASP A 65 5.19 -0.36 -8.69
CA ASP A 65 4.72 1.02 -8.53
C ASP A 65 3.21 1.18 -8.30
N TRP A 66 2.54 0.10 -7.84
CA TRP A 66 1.11 0.14 -7.61
C TRP A 66 0.72 1.23 -6.61
N GLN A 67 -0.27 2.02 -6.99
CA GLN A 67 -0.90 3.04 -6.15
C GLN A 67 -2.32 2.62 -5.82
N ILE A 68 -2.83 3.10 -4.69
CA ILE A 68 -4.18 2.76 -4.27
C ILE A 68 -5.23 3.17 -5.31
N GLY A 69 -6.19 2.27 -5.54
CA GLY A 69 -7.20 2.45 -6.59
C GLY A 69 -6.71 2.18 -8.01
N LYS A 70 -5.48 1.70 -8.21
CA LYS A 70 -5.00 1.17 -9.51
C LYS A 70 -5.25 -0.34 -9.62
N GLN A 71 -5.14 -0.85 -10.84
CA GLN A 71 -5.31 -2.27 -11.13
C GLN A 71 -4.29 -3.13 -10.37
N CYS A 72 -4.77 -4.28 -9.90
CA CYS A 72 -3.97 -5.34 -9.31
C CYS A 72 -3.95 -6.56 -10.23
N MET A 73 -3.08 -7.51 -9.92
CA MET A 73 -2.99 -8.80 -10.60
C MET A 73 -3.78 -9.85 -9.83
N ILE A 74 -4.63 -10.64 -10.48
CA ILE A 74 -5.24 -11.81 -9.83
C ILE A 74 -4.14 -12.85 -9.62
N LEU A 75 -4.10 -13.45 -8.42
CA LEU A 75 -3.08 -14.45 -8.10
C LEU A 75 -3.11 -15.60 -9.12
N PRO A 76 -1.96 -16.05 -9.66
CA PRO A 76 -1.93 -17.12 -10.67
C PRO A 76 -2.53 -18.45 -10.19
N THR A 77 -2.58 -18.66 -8.88
CA THR A 77 -3.14 -19.86 -8.24
C THR A 77 -4.66 -19.91 -8.25
N VAL A 78 -5.35 -18.80 -8.53
CA VAL A 78 -6.82 -18.72 -8.57
C VAL A 78 -7.31 -19.26 -9.92
N PRO A 79 -8.13 -20.32 -9.99
CA PRO A 79 -8.71 -20.80 -11.23
C PRO A 79 -9.63 -19.76 -11.90
N GLU A 80 -9.83 -19.84 -13.21
CA GLU A 80 -10.64 -18.85 -13.94
C GLU A 80 -12.11 -18.82 -13.48
N ALA A 81 -12.69 -19.98 -13.17
CA ALA A 81 -14.06 -20.07 -12.66
C ALA A 81 -14.22 -19.32 -11.32
N GLU A 82 -13.27 -19.49 -10.40
CA GLU A 82 -13.24 -18.78 -9.12
C GLU A 82 -12.99 -17.27 -9.34
N ALA A 83 -12.10 -16.90 -10.25
CA ALA A 83 -11.82 -15.50 -10.57
C ALA A 83 -13.08 -14.76 -11.05
N LYS A 84 -13.93 -15.40 -11.87
CA LYS A 84 -15.20 -14.83 -12.33
C LYS A 84 -16.19 -14.60 -11.19
N GLN A 85 -16.16 -15.44 -10.15
CA GLN A 85 -17.00 -15.28 -8.96
C GLN A 85 -16.47 -14.19 -8.02
N LEU A 86 -15.15 -14.14 -7.80
CA LEU A 86 -14.50 -13.15 -6.93
C LEU A 86 -14.52 -11.74 -7.53
N PHE A 87 -14.52 -11.63 -8.86
CA PHE A 87 -14.46 -10.37 -9.59
C PHE A 87 -15.61 -10.28 -10.62
N PRO A 88 -16.87 -10.15 -10.16
CA PRO A 88 -18.05 -10.14 -11.04
C PRO A 88 -18.09 -8.94 -11.98
N GLN A 89 -17.37 -7.85 -11.66
CA GLN A 89 -17.18 -6.70 -12.54
C GLN A 89 -16.29 -6.98 -13.77
N GLY A 90 -15.71 -8.19 -13.85
CA GLY A 90 -14.79 -8.59 -14.90
C GLY A 90 -13.32 -8.29 -14.59
N PHE A 91 -12.45 -8.92 -15.37
CA PHE A 91 -11.00 -8.75 -15.35
C PHE A 91 -10.43 -8.92 -16.77
N GLU A 92 -9.26 -8.32 -17.01
CA GLU A 92 -8.56 -8.38 -18.30
C GLU A 92 -7.49 -9.45 -18.27
N THR A 93 -7.50 -10.36 -19.24
CA THR A 93 -6.41 -11.34 -19.45
C THR A 93 -5.52 -10.87 -20.57
N VAL A 94 -4.23 -10.66 -20.28
CA VAL A 94 -3.25 -10.22 -21.28
C VAL A 94 -2.69 -11.42 -22.03
N SER A 95 -2.75 -11.38 -23.35
CA SER A 95 -2.11 -12.38 -24.21
C SER A 95 -0.60 -12.23 -24.19
N VAL A 96 0.11 -13.35 -24.05
CA VAL A 96 1.57 -13.41 -24.01
C VAL A 96 2.08 -14.53 -24.93
N PRO A 97 3.32 -14.47 -25.44
CA PRO A 97 3.85 -15.46 -26.39
C PRO A 97 3.84 -16.91 -25.89
N SER A 98 3.81 -17.11 -24.56
CA SER A 98 3.72 -18.44 -23.96
C SER A 98 2.32 -19.08 -24.01
N ASN A 99 1.31 -18.34 -24.48
CA ASN A 99 -0.11 -18.74 -24.47
C ASN A 99 -0.67 -19.07 -23.08
N LYS A 100 0.02 -18.68 -22.00
CA LYS A 100 -0.44 -18.89 -20.61
C LYS A 100 -1.25 -17.69 -20.12
N ALA A 101 -2.44 -17.94 -19.57
CA ALA A 101 -3.36 -16.92 -19.08
C ALA A 101 -3.12 -16.51 -17.60
N TYR A 102 -1.87 -16.26 -17.20
CA TYR A 102 -1.55 -15.88 -15.81
C TYR A 102 -1.54 -14.36 -15.57
N ILE A 103 -1.36 -13.55 -16.62
CA ILE A 103 -1.41 -12.09 -16.51
C ILE A 103 -2.87 -11.65 -16.55
N ARG A 104 -3.49 -11.58 -15.38
CA ARG A 104 -4.89 -11.18 -15.21
C ARG A 104 -4.98 -9.91 -14.38
N LYS A 105 -5.44 -8.81 -14.96
CA LYS A 105 -5.56 -7.50 -14.32
C LYS A 105 -6.99 -7.26 -13.87
N VAL A 106 -7.16 -6.76 -12.65
CA VAL A 106 -8.47 -6.42 -12.09
C VAL A 106 -8.39 -5.11 -11.31
N LEU A 107 -9.44 -4.30 -11.38
CA LEU A 107 -9.58 -3.15 -10.49
C LEU A 107 -10.26 -3.62 -9.19
N PRO A 108 -9.55 -3.65 -8.04
CA PRO A 108 -10.14 -4.10 -6.80
C PRO A 108 -11.09 -3.05 -6.22
N GLN A 109 -12.25 -3.51 -5.74
CA GLN A 109 -13.19 -2.64 -5.02
C GLN A 109 -12.65 -2.23 -3.64
N LEU A 110 -12.24 -0.98 -3.46
CA LEU A 110 -11.82 -0.48 -2.14
C LEU A 110 -13.01 -0.44 -1.18
N SER A 111 -12.79 -0.77 0.10
CA SER A 111 -13.79 -0.63 1.15
C SER A 111 -14.15 0.85 1.37
N PRO A 112 -15.33 1.15 1.96
CA PRO A 112 -15.68 2.53 2.31
C PRO A 112 -14.63 3.22 3.19
N SER A 113 -14.06 2.50 4.16
CA SER A 113 -13.00 3.03 5.02
C SER A 113 -11.72 3.34 4.25
N GLN A 114 -11.29 2.47 3.33
CA GLN A 114 -10.12 2.70 2.47
C GLN A 114 -10.34 3.92 1.55
N ARG A 115 -11.55 4.06 0.98
CA ARG A 115 -11.91 5.24 0.19
C ARG A 115 -11.85 6.53 1.01
N PHE A 116 -12.34 6.49 2.25
CA PHE A 116 -12.31 7.64 3.14
C PHE A 116 -10.89 8.05 3.53
N VAL A 117 -10.05 7.09 3.95
CA VAL A 117 -8.64 7.37 4.30
C VAL A 117 -7.89 7.97 3.11
N ASN A 118 -8.07 7.42 1.91
CA ASN A 118 -7.47 7.96 0.69
C ASN A 118 -7.92 9.37 0.36
N TYR A 119 -9.20 9.65 0.55
CA TYR A 119 -9.73 11.00 0.39
C TYR A 119 -9.01 11.96 1.34
N ILE A 120 -8.85 11.61 2.62
CA ILE A 120 -8.15 12.45 3.60
C ILE A 120 -6.68 12.65 3.21
N ILE A 121 -5.96 11.62 2.79
CA ILE A 121 -4.57 11.71 2.35
C ILE A 121 -4.44 12.62 1.13
N ALA A 122 -5.30 12.45 0.12
CA ALA A 122 -5.31 13.31 -1.07
C ALA A 122 -5.57 14.79 -0.71
N GLN A 123 -6.47 15.04 0.25
CA GLN A 123 -6.71 16.39 0.76
C GLN A 123 -5.52 16.95 1.55
N LEU A 124 -4.73 16.12 2.24
CA LEU A 124 -3.53 16.54 2.95
C LEU A 124 -2.40 16.93 2.00
N HIS A 125 -2.17 16.15 0.94
CA HIS A 125 -1.14 16.44 -0.07
C HIS A 125 -1.48 17.66 -0.94
N SER A 126 -2.77 17.97 -1.06
CA SER A 126 -3.25 19.16 -1.78
C SER A 126 -3.18 20.45 -0.94
N ARG A 127 -2.66 20.40 0.30
CA ARG A 127 -2.62 21.58 1.17
C ARG A 127 -1.50 22.55 0.74
N PRO A 128 -1.81 23.85 0.57
CA PRO A 128 -0.76 24.85 0.55
C PRO A 128 -0.03 24.87 1.91
N SER A 129 1.27 25.17 1.89
CA SER A 129 2.19 25.12 3.05
C SER A 129 1.82 26.03 4.24
N THR A 130 0.70 26.75 4.17
CA THR A 130 0.29 27.81 5.10
C THR A 130 -0.48 27.32 6.33
N GLY A 131 -0.63 26.01 6.53
CA GLY A 131 -1.06 25.40 7.81
C GLY A 131 -2.50 25.65 8.27
N LYS A 132 -3.33 26.39 7.52
CA LYS A 132 -4.73 26.67 7.90
C LYS A 132 -5.68 25.62 7.33
N VAL A 133 -6.43 24.93 8.21
CA VAL A 133 -7.49 23.98 7.82
C VAL A 133 -8.73 24.75 7.34
N PRO A 134 -9.21 24.57 6.09
CA PRO A 134 -10.43 25.22 5.62
C PRO A 134 -11.67 24.68 6.36
N LYS A 135 -12.57 25.56 6.83
CA LYS A 135 -13.81 25.16 7.53
C LYS A 135 -14.72 24.22 6.72
N SER A 136 -14.62 24.22 5.40
CA SER A 136 -15.32 23.30 4.48
C SER A 136 -14.96 21.82 4.69
N PHE A 137 -13.80 21.54 5.27
CA PHE A 137 -13.33 20.19 5.61
C PHE A 137 -14.25 19.47 6.60
N PHE A 138 -14.81 20.20 7.58
CA PHE A 138 -15.70 19.62 8.59
C PHE A 138 -17.14 19.42 8.11
N LYS A 139 -17.55 20.12 7.04
CA LYS A 139 -18.91 20.04 6.50
C LYS A 139 -19.12 18.76 5.68
N LYS A 140 -18.12 18.37 4.87
CA LYS A 140 -18.12 17.10 4.10
C LYS A 140 -18.01 15.84 4.97
N LYS A 141 -17.71 15.98 6.27
CA LYS A 141 -17.66 14.86 7.21
C LYS A 141 -19.06 14.26 7.46
N LYS A 142 -20.14 14.99 7.21
CA LYS A 142 -21.51 14.51 7.44
C LYS A 142 -22.04 13.68 6.25
N ASP A 143 -21.70 14.08 5.03
CA ASP A 143 -22.26 13.50 3.80
C ASP A 143 -21.53 12.24 3.32
N ALA A 144 -20.41 11.85 3.95
CA ALA A 144 -19.61 10.67 3.58
C ALA A 144 -19.94 9.41 4.38
N TYR A 145 -20.91 9.50 5.31
CA TYR A 145 -21.35 8.40 6.19
C TYR A 145 -22.82 8.01 5.99
N GLU A 146 -23.52 8.66 5.04
CA GLU A 146 -24.83 8.25 4.49
C GLU A 146 -24.61 7.67 3.09
#